data_AF-A0A497EKK2-F1
#
_entry.id   AF-A0A497EKK2-F1
#
_cell.length_a   1.000
_cell.length_b   1.000
_cell.length_c   1.000
_cell.angle_alpha   90.00
_cell.angle_beta   90.00
_cell.angle_gamma   90.00
#
_symmetry.space_group_name_H-M   'P 1'
#
loop_
_entity.id
_entity.type
_entity.pdbx_description
1 polymer ?
#
loop_
_entity_poly.entity_id
_entity_poly.type
_entity_poly.pdbx_seq_one_letter_code
_entity_poly.pdbx_strand_id
1 'polypeptide(L)'
;MMWQEIATSEIIRRVVDCGVSKSELARLLGVDRKTIYRWLKGENKPTKVPLYKLEKLFDLLEDRLTDSYFSRNHGGPPSNFFSFKVTQVPAEIIKSHDGKPISQRELRMRLMGVKATLSKGESRVLRGSLAKLTWFAGIFNITYKVLLDDSALLIREYLKDHKVKRKYVAELALAALRVASARIAYKLDDVKLKMLFEDELVDEAMYRHFIAELAKQFL
;
A
#
# COMPACT_ATOMS: atom_id res chain seq x y z
N MET A 1 0.87 -21.45 -20.21
CA MET A 1 -0.19 -20.96 -21.10
C MET A 1 -1.47 -21.68 -20.69
N MET A 2 -2.32 -21.09 -19.84
CA MET A 2 -3.38 -21.85 -19.15
C MET A 2 -4.61 -20.98 -18.77
N TRP A 3 -5.14 -20.21 -19.71
CA TRP A 3 -6.25 -19.28 -19.48
C TRP A 3 -7.32 -19.36 -20.56
N GLN A 4 -7.97 -20.52 -20.74
CA GLN A 4 -8.98 -20.70 -21.80
C GLN A 4 -10.41 -21.05 -21.34
N GLU A 5 -10.71 -21.24 -20.05
CA GLU A 5 -12.02 -21.83 -19.71
C GLU A 5 -13.04 -20.94 -18.98
N ILE A 6 -12.67 -19.76 -18.46
CA ILE A 6 -13.65 -18.92 -17.76
C ILE A 6 -14.16 -17.80 -18.68
N ALA A 7 -15.46 -17.83 -18.96
CA ALA A 7 -16.11 -16.79 -19.75
C ALA A 7 -16.00 -15.42 -19.05
N THR A 8 -15.75 -14.35 -19.80
CA THR A 8 -15.65 -12.97 -19.27
C THR A 8 -16.85 -12.58 -18.41
N SER A 9 -18.05 -13.01 -18.79
CA SER A 9 -19.28 -12.76 -18.03
C SER A 9 -19.25 -13.40 -16.64
N GLU A 10 -18.65 -14.57 -16.50
CA GLU A 10 -18.51 -15.28 -15.23
C GLU A 10 -17.50 -14.58 -14.32
N ILE A 11 -16.38 -14.12 -14.89
CA ILE A 11 -15.41 -13.28 -14.17
C ILE A 11 -16.09 -12.03 -13.60
N ILE A 12 -16.87 -11.32 -14.42
CA ILE A 12 -17.57 -10.09 -14.00
C ILE A 12 -18.60 -10.39 -12.90
N ARG A 13 -19.31 -11.53 -12.97
CA ARG A 13 -20.30 -11.90 -11.94
C ARG A 13 -19.63 -12.12 -10.59
N ARG A 14 -18.57 -12.94 -10.55
CA ARG A 14 -17.83 -13.21 -9.31
C ARG A 14 -17.21 -11.95 -8.71
N VAL A 15 -16.64 -11.08 -9.53
CA VAL A 15 -16.13 -9.77 -9.08
C VAL A 15 -17.23 -8.94 -8.40
N VAL A 16 -18.46 -9.00 -8.93
CA VAL A 16 -19.61 -8.29 -8.35
C VAL A 16 -20.10 -8.93 -7.06
N ASP A 17 -20.10 -10.26 -6.99
CA ASP A 17 -20.51 -11.00 -5.79
C ASP A 17 -19.55 -10.75 -4.61
N CYS A 18 -18.27 -10.45 -4.90
CA CYS A 18 -17.31 -9.95 -3.93
C CYS A 18 -17.54 -8.50 -3.47
N GLY A 19 -18.59 -7.83 -3.97
CA GLY A 19 -19.03 -6.51 -3.52
C GLY A 19 -18.61 -5.33 -4.41
N VAL A 20 -17.95 -5.55 -5.55
CA VAL A 20 -17.61 -4.48 -6.50
C VAL A 20 -18.83 -4.16 -7.37
N SER A 21 -19.36 -2.94 -7.29
CA SER A 21 -20.49 -2.58 -8.14
C SER A 21 -20.08 -2.48 -9.62
N LYS A 22 -21.03 -2.70 -10.52
CA LYS A 22 -20.78 -2.63 -11.98
C LYS A 22 -20.31 -1.24 -12.43
N SER A 23 -20.69 -0.18 -11.71
CA SER A 23 -20.23 1.19 -11.94
C SER A 23 -18.79 1.42 -11.51
N GLU A 24 -18.34 0.75 -10.45
CA GLU A 24 -16.95 0.79 -9.98
C GLU A 24 -16.06 -0.01 -10.91
N LEU A 25 -16.52 -1.19 -11.31
CA LEU A 25 -15.82 -2.02 -12.28
C LEU A 25 -15.60 -1.27 -13.61
N ALA A 26 -16.60 -0.54 -14.09
CA ALA A 26 -16.49 0.30 -15.28
C ALA A 26 -15.38 1.36 -15.14
N ARG A 27 -15.34 2.06 -13.99
CA ARG A 27 -14.32 3.07 -13.68
C ARG A 27 -12.91 2.47 -13.62
N LEU A 28 -12.74 1.35 -12.92
CA LEU A 28 -11.46 0.63 -12.80
C LEU A 28 -10.90 0.20 -14.17
N LEU A 29 -11.80 -0.29 -15.03
CA LEU A 29 -11.44 -0.76 -16.37
C LEU A 29 -11.28 0.38 -17.38
N GLY A 30 -11.68 1.61 -17.04
CA GLY A 30 -11.64 2.77 -17.92
C GLY A 30 -12.64 2.67 -19.08
N VAL A 31 -13.81 2.06 -18.84
CA VAL A 31 -14.87 1.85 -19.85
C VAL A 31 -16.20 2.41 -19.37
N ASP A 32 -17.11 2.67 -20.31
CA ASP A 32 -18.48 3.06 -19.96
C ASP A 32 -19.25 1.91 -19.27
N ARG A 33 -20.16 2.25 -18.34
CA ARG A 33 -20.98 1.28 -17.63
C ARG A 33 -21.79 0.39 -18.57
N LYS A 34 -22.28 0.91 -19.70
CA LYS A 34 -23.00 0.13 -20.71
C LYS A 34 -22.13 -0.99 -21.27
N THR A 35 -20.82 -0.76 -21.40
CA THR A 35 -19.86 -1.77 -21.90
C THR A 35 -19.80 -2.99 -20.97
N ILE A 36 -19.88 -2.80 -19.65
CA ILE A 36 -19.95 -3.92 -18.68
C ILE A 36 -21.22 -4.76 -18.88
N TYR A 37 -22.37 -4.12 -19.12
CA TYR A 37 -23.62 -4.83 -19.40
C TYR A 37 -23.55 -5.63 -20.71
N ARG A 38 -22.93 -5.08 -21.75
CA ARG A 38 -22.73 -5.78 -23.03
C ARG A 38 -21.85 -7.02 -22.87
N TRP A 39 -20.76 -6.92 -22.10
CA TRP A 39 -19.90 -8.07 -21.77
C TRP A 39 -20.64 -9.15 -20.96
N LEU A 40 -21.46 -8.75 -19.97
CA LEU A 40 -22.27 -9.67 -19.17
C LEU A 40 -23.31 -10.43 -20.00
N LYS A 41 -23.83 -9.80 -21.06
CA LYS A 41 -24.77 -10.41 -22.02
C LYS A 41 -24.08 -11.17 -23.15
N GLY A 42 -22.75 -11.09 -23.26
CA GLY A 42 -21.99 -11.70 -24.34
C GLY A 42 -22.15 -11.01 -25.70
N GLU A 43 -22.70 -9.78 -25.75
CA GLU A 43 -22.93 -9.03 -26.99
C GLU A 43 -21.59 -8.62 -27.66
N ASN A 44 -20.55 -8.41 -26.85
CA ASN A 44 -19.18 -8.19 -27.32
C ASN A 44 -18.15 -8.66 -26.26
N LYS A 45 -16.87 -8.74 -26.65
CA LYS A 45 -15.77 -9.13 -25.76
C LYS A 45 -14.91 -7.91 -25.39
N PRO A 46 -14.23 -7.92 -24.22
CA PRO A 46 -13.29 -6.86 -23.87
C PRO A 46 -12.09 -6.88 -24.81
N THR A 47 -11.51 -5.71 -25.05
CA THR A 47 -10.20 -5.60 -25.71
C THR A 47 -9.10 -6.08 -24.76
N LYS A 48 -7.88 -6.27 -25.28
CA LYS A 48 -6.75 -6.89 -24.55
C LYS A 48 -6.43 -6.20 -23.22
N VAL A 49 -6.52 -4.87 -23.15
CA VAL A 49 -6.18 -4.08 -21.95
C VAL A 49 -7.26 -4.22 -20.85
N PRO A 50 -8.56 -3.99 -21.11
CA PRO A 50 -9.61 -4.27 -20.14
C PRO A 50 -9.71 -5.74 -19.73
N LEU A 51 -9.50 -6.68 -20.64
CA LEU A 51 -9.50 -8.11 -20.32
C LEU A 51 -8.40 -8.44 -19.31
N TYR A 52 -7.17 -7.98 -19.56
CA TYR A 52 -6.06 -8.16 -18.66
C TYR A 52 -6.34 -7.57 -17.27
N LYS A 53 -6.90 -6.36 -17.19
CA LYS A 53 -7.28 -5.74 -15.92
C LYS A 53 -8.37 -6.52 -15.18
N LEU A 54 -9.36 -7.03 -15.92
CA LEU A 54 -10.45 -7.83 -15.39
C LEU A 54 -9.94 -9.17 -14.82
N GLU A 55 -9.07 -9.86 -15.55
CA GLU A 55 -8.42 -11.10 -15.12
C GLU A 55 -7.56 -10.86 -13.88
N LYS A 56 -6.81 -9.75 -13.81
CA LYS A 56 -6.04 -9.39 -12.61
C LYS A 56 -6.91 -9.08 -11.40
N LEU A 57 -8.03 -8.39 -11.60
CA LEU A 57 -9.00 -8.14 -10.54
C LEU A 57 -9.62 -9.45 -10.04
N PHE A 58 -9.88 -10.38 -10.95
CA PHE A 58 -10.40 -11.71 -10.62
C PHE A 58 -9.39 -12.56 -9.86
N ASP A 59 -8.14 -12.62 -10.33
CA ASP A 59 -7.05 -13.34 -9.66
C ASP A 59 -6.78 -12.77 -8.26
N LEU A 60 -6.94 -11.46 -8.09
CA LEU A 60 -6.83 -10.80 -6.79
C LEU A 60 -7.95 -11.25 -5.83
N LEU A 61 -9.19 -11.32 -6.32
CA LEU A 61 -10.36 -11.67 -5.51
C LEU A 61 -10.45 -13.18 -5.22
N GLU A 62 -9.90 -14.01 -6.11
CA GLU A 62 -9.85 -15.47 -5.99
C GLU A 62 -8.50 -15.99 -5.45
N ASP A 63 -7.57 -15.09 -5.11
CA ASP A 63 -6.23 -15.40 -4.56
C ASP A 63 -5.37 -16.31 -5.48
N ARG A 64 -5.51 -16.16 -6.80
CA ARG A 64 -4.85 -16.96 -7.86
C ARG A 64 -3.63 -16.28 -8.49
N LEU A 65 -3.08 -15.25 -7.86
CA LEU A 65 -1.94 -14.50 -8.42
C LEU A 65 -0.69 -15.39 -8.57
N THR A 66 -0.07 -15.38 -9.76
CA THR A 66 1.16 -16.12 -10.06
C THR A 66 2.42 -15.28 -9.84
N ASP A 67 3.45 -15.89 -9.24
CA ASP A 67 4.80 -15.33 -9.08
C ASP A 67 5.51 -15.18 -10.43
N SER A 68 5.32 -14.05 -11.10
CA SER A 68 6.22 -13.64 -12.18
C SER A 68 6.33 -12.13 -12.20
N TYR A 69 7.39 -11.60 -11.59
CA TYR A 69 7.74 -10.19 -11.76
C TYR A 69 9.23 -9.99 -12.02
N PHE A 70 9.53 -9.62 -13.26
CA PHE A 70 10.75 -8.93 -13.67
C PHE A 70 10.32 -7.66 -14.40
N SER A 71 10.73 -6.49 -13.93
CA SER A 71 10.65 -5.24 -14.70
C SER A 71 12.02 -4.58 -14.75
N ARG A 72 12.49 -4.33 -15.97
CA ARG A 72 13.74 -3.62 -16.29
C ARG A 72 13.63 -2.09 -16.12
N ASN A 73 12.41 -1.55 -15.90
CA ASN A 73 12.12 -0.11 -15.99
C ASN A 73 11.64 0.54 -14.68
N HIS A 74 11.79 -0.12 -13.52
CA HIS A 74 11.67 0.61 -12.25
C HIS A 74 13.02 1.28 -11.93
N GLY A 75 13.04 2.62 -11.98
CA GLY A 75 14.21 3.48 -11.81
C GLY A 75 14.81 3.44 -10.41
N GLY A 76 15.38 2.29 -10.03
CA GLY A 76 15.86 2.04 -8.68
C GLY A 76 14.72 2.05 -7.64
N PRO A 77 15.02 1.71 -6.37
CA PRO A 77 14.08 1.98 -5.30
C PRO A 77 13.75 3.48 -5.32
N PRO A 78 12.47 3.90 -5.26
CA PRO A 78 12.14 5.30 -5.04
C PRO A 78 12.88 5.77 -3.79
N SER A 79 13.22 7.07 -3.70
CA SER A 79 14.01 7.65 -2.59
C SER A 79 13.62 7.00 -1.25
N ASN A 80 14.44 6.08 -0.74
CA ASN A 80 14.12 5.15 0.34
C ASN A 80 13.12 5.73 1.34
N PHE A 81 11.84 5.36 1.25
CA PHE A 81 10.85 5.75 2.25
C PHE A 81 11.07 4.96 3.56
N PHE A 82 11.85 3.88 3.47
CA PHE A 82 12.48 3.14 4.57
C PHE A 82 13.65 3.85 5.24
N SER A 83 14.39 4.71 4.53
CA SER A 83 15.41 5.52 5.19
C SER A 83 14.74 6.78 5.67
N PHE A 84 14.87 7.06 6.95
CA PHE A 84 14.75 8.42 7.40
C PHE A 84 15.54 9.30 6.43
N LYS A 85 14.92 10.36 5.88
CA LYS A 85 15.73 11.54 5.61
C LYS A 85 16.28 11.90 6.98
N VAL A 86 17.46 11.38 7.31
CA VAL A 86 18.37 12.03 8.24
C VAL A 86 18.58 13.36 7.52
N THR A 87 17.71 14.31 7.83
CA THR A 87 17.68 15.59 7.16
C THR A 87 19.10 16.09 7.28
N GLN A 88 19.80 16.21 6.15
CA GLN A 88 20.86 17.18 6.06
C GLN A 88 20.23 18.45 6.62
N VAL A 89 20.64 18.82 7.82
CA VAL A 89 20.08 19.96 8.53
C VAL A 89 20.21 21.12 7.54
N PRO A 90 19.09 21.74 7.09
CA PRO A 90 19.16 22.80 6.08
C PRO A 90 20.24 23.81 6.45
N ALA A 91 21.03 24.25 5.46
CA ALA A 91 22.21 25.07 5.72
C ALA A 91 21.88 26.34 6.52
N GLU A 92 20.65 26.85 6.41
CA GLU A 92 20.10 28.00 7.17
C GLU A 92 20.00 27.75 8.69
N ILE A 93 19.97 26.50 9.13
CA ILE A 93 19.97 26.13 10.56
C ILE A 93 21.41 26.10 11.10
N ILE A 94 22.39 25.78 10.25
CA ILE A 94 23.82 25.68 10.61
C ILE A 94 24.55 27.03 10.42
N LYS A 95 24.16 27.82 9.41
CA LYS A 95 24.81 29.08 9.03
C LYS A 95 23.94 30.27 9.38
N SER A 96 24.56 31.30 9.98
CA SER A 96 23.93 32.61 10.10
C SER A 96 23.77 33.24 8.71
N HIS A 97 22.66 33.95 8.47
CA HIS A 97 22.49 34.75 7.25
C HIS A 97 23.55 35.86 7.14
N ASP A 98 24.15 36.27 8.26
CA ASP A 98 25.17 37.32 8.33
C ASP A 98 26.62 36.78 8.26
N GLY A 99 26.81 35.47 7.98
CA GLY A 99 28.12 34.84 7.85
C GLY A 99 28.91 34.63 9.16
N LYS A 100 28.39 35.11 10.30
CA LYS A 100 29.01 34.91 11.63
C LYS A 100 28.73 33.49 12.17
N PRO A 101 29.66 32.87 12.91
CA PRO A 101 29.45 31.56 13.51
C PRO A 101 28.32 31.62 14.57
N ILE A 102 27.37 30.69 14.47
CA ILE A 102 26.23 30.59 15.40
C ILE A 102 26.74 30.09 16.77
N SER A 103 26.24 30.67 17.86
CA SER A 103 26.53 30.17 19.21
C SER A 103 26.00 28.75 19.41
N GLN A 104 26.70 27.91 20.19
CA GLN A 104 26.23 26.54 20.48
C GLN A 104 24.80 26.49 21.06
N ARG A 105 24.45 27.46 21.92
CA ARG A 105 23.13 27.55 22.53
C ARG A 105 22.04 27.81 21.48
N GLU A 106 22.31 28.70 20.54
CA GLU A 106 21.37 29.04 19.48
C GLU A 106 21.23 27.93 18.45
N LEU A 107 22.32 27.29 18.06
CA LEU A 107 22.29 26.09 17.22
C LEU A 107 21.44 24.99 17.86
N ARG A 108 21.60 24.77 19.17
CA ARG A 108 20.80 23.79 19.93
C ARG A 108 19.31 24.14 19.95
N MET A 109 18.96 25.41 20.12
CA MET A 109 17.55 25.87 20.07
C MET A 109 16.95 25.69 18.66
N ARG A 110 17.69 26.03 17.60
CA ARG A 110 17.25 25.83 16.21
C ARG A 110 17.06 24.35 15.88
N LEU A 111 18.00 23.50 16.29
CA LEU A 111 17.91 22.04 16.14
C LEU A 111 16.72 21.47 16.94
N MET A 112 16.46 21.97 18.15
CA MET A 112 15.28 21.59 18.93
C MET A 112 13.98 21.99 18.24
N GLY A 113 13.93 23.18 17.63
CA GLY A 113 12.81 23.64 16.80
C GLY A 113 12.58 22.70 15.63
N VAL A 114 13.62 22.39 14.84
CA VAL A 114 13.56 21.48 13.70
C VAL A 114 13.14 20.07 14.12
N LYS A 115 13.73 19.53 15.20
CA LYS A 115 13.34 18.26 15.80
C LYS A 115 11.89 18.27 16.27
N ALA A 116 11.42 19.37 16.84
CA ALA A 116 10.02 19.53 17.25
C ALA A 116 9.08 19.65 16.04
N THR A 117 9.48 20.28 14.94
CA THR A 117 8.69 20.37 13.70
C THR A 117 8.64 19.03 12.97
N LEU A 118 9.77 18.33 12.86
CA LEU A 118 9.86 16.95 12.36
C LEU A 118 9.05 15.99 13.25
N SER A 119 9.15 16.14 14.57
CA SER A 119 8.37 15.36 15.55
C SER A 119 6.90 15.79 15.64
N LYS A 120 6.52 17.00 15.23
CA LYS A 120 5.14 17.48 15.15
C LYS A 120 4.44 16.95 13.90
N GLY A 121 5.20 16.64 12.84
CA GLY A 121 4.69 16.06 11.60
C GLY A 121 4.53 14.53 11.61
N GLU A 122 5.37 13.79 12.33
CA GLU A 122 5.28 12.32 12.37
C GLU A 122 4.55 11.83 13.63
N SER A 123 3.28 11.45 13.44
CA SER A 123 2.47 10.79 14.47
C SER A 123 3.21 9.58 15.05
N ARG A 124 3.18 9.40 16.39
CA ARG A 124 3.67 8.16 17.04
C ARG A 124 3.05 6.91 16.42
N VAL A 125 1.84 7.04 15.86
CA VAL A 125 1.13 6.01 15.11
C VAL A 125 1.90 5.66 13.83
N LEU A 126 2.30 6.65 13.04
CA LEU A 126 3.08 6.44 11.81
C LEU A 126 4.38 5.70 12.12
N ARG A 127 5.15 6.13 13.13
CA ARG A 127 6.38 5.44 13.53
C ARG A 127 6.12 4.01 14.00
N GLY A 128 5.04 3.80 14.77
CA GLY A 128 4.62 2.47 15.20
C GLY A 128 4.25 1.56 14.03
N SER A 129 3.50 2.08 13.06
CA SER A 129 3.09 1.33 11.87
C SER A 129 4.28 1.01 10.97
N LEU A 130 5.22 1.94 10.75
CA LEU A 130 6.44 1.65 9.98
C LEU A 130 7.34 0.63 10.68
N ALA A 131 7.46 0.68 12.01
CA ALA A 131 8.20 -0.33 12.77
C ALA A 131 7.55 -1.72 12.65
N LYS A 132 6.21 -1.79 12.73
CA LYS A 132 5.45 -3.03 12.53
C LYS A 132 5.56 -3.54 11.10
N LEU A 133 5.57 -2.68 10.10
CA LEU A 133 5.80 -3.04 8.70
C LEU A 133 7.15 -3.74 8.53
N THR A 134 8.23 -3.20 9.12
CA THR A 134 9.56 -3.84 9.11
C THR A 134 9.55 -5.20 9.83
N TRP A 135 8.85 -5.28 10.96
CA TRP A 135 8.73 -6.53 11.71
C TRP A 135 8.00 -7.62 10.89
N PHE A 136 6.87 -7.28 10.25
CA PHE A 136 6.17 -8.18 9.34
C PHE A 136 7.02 -8.56 8.14
N ALA A 137 7.77 -7.63 7.55
CA ALA A 137 8.70 -7.95 6.48
C ALA A 137 9.71 -9.04 6.90
N GLY A 138 10.21 -8.98 8.14
CA GLY A 138 11.05 -10.03 8.71
C GLY A 138 10.33 -11.38 8.84
N ILE A 139 9.11 -11.38 9.39
CA ILE A 139 8.30 -12.60 9.53
C ILE A 139 8.03 -13.25 8.18
N PHE A 140 7.54 -12.48 7.23
CA PHE A 140 7.22 -12.94 5.88
C PHE A 140 8.45 -13.14 4.98
N ASN A 141 9.67 -12.88 5.49
CA ASN A 141 10.92 -12.93 4.74
C ASN A 141 10.89 -12.08 3.45
N ILE A 142 10.29 -10.90 3.53
CA ILE A 142 10.14 -9.95 2.44
C ILE A 142 11.42 -9.11 2.35
N THR A 143 12.24 -9.40 1.35
CA THR A 143 13.42 -8.59 1.00
C THR A 143 13.11 -7.55 -0.08
N TYR A 144 11.90 -7.57 -0.64
CA TYR A 144 11.52 -6.74 -1.76
C TYR A 144 11.23 -5.30 -1.32
N LYS A 145 12.25 -4.45 -1.44
CA LYS A 145 12.21 -3.06 -0.96
C LYS A 145 11.11 -2.20 -1.57
N VAL A 146 10.78 -2.42 -2.85
CA VAL A 146 9.72 -1.66 -3.53
C VAL A 146 8.35 -1.91 -2.90
N LEU A 147 8.05 -3.17 -2.53
CA LEU A 147 6.83 -3.50 -1.78
C LEU A 147 6.77 -2.76 -0.45
N LEU A 148 7.89 -2.72 0.27
CA LEU A 148 7.97 -2.08 1.57
C LEU A 148 7.84 -0.56 1.49
N ASP A 149 8.45 0.07 0.48
CA ASP A 149 8.31 1.50 0.21
C ASP A 149 6.86 1.85 -0.21
N ASP A 150 6.22 1.04 -1.05
CA ASP A 150 4.82 1.23 -1.45
C ASP A 150 3.88 1.08 -0.25
N SER A 151 4.08 0.05 0.58
CA SER A 151 3.34 -0.15 1.83
C SER A 151 3.48 1.06 2.77
N ALA A 152 4.71 1.60 2.91
CA ALA A 152 4.97 2.76 3.74
C ALA A 152 4.26 4.02 3.19
N LEU A 153 4.18 4.18 1.88
CA LEU A 153 3.47 5.28 1.24
C LEU A 153 1.97 5.20 1.50
N LEU A 154 1.35 4.01 1.39
CA LEU A 154 -0.06 3.79 1.73
C LEU A 154 -0.38 4.22 3.17
N ILE A 155 0.47 3.82 4.13
CA ILE A 155 0.31 4.21 5.55
C ILE A 155 0.38 5.73 5.70
N ARG A 156 1.35 6.38 5.05
CA ARG A 156 1.55 7.83 5.15
C ARG A 156 0.37 8.59 4.58
N GLU A 157 -0.12 8.21 3.40
CA GLU A 157 -1.27 8.86 2.76
C GLU A 157 -2.55 8.65 3.56
N TYR A 158 -2.83 7.42 4.01
CA TYR A 158 -4.01 7.13 4.81
C TYR A 158 -4.05 7.95 6.13
N LEU A 159 -2.90 8.10 6.81
CA LEU A 159 -2.81 8.86 8.06
C LEU A 159 -2.88 10.38 7.90
N LYS A 160 -2.87 10.93 6.67
CA LYS A 160 -3.14 12.37 6.46
C LYS A 160 -4.59 12.71 6.76
N ASP A 161 -5.49 11.84 6.32
CA ASP A 161 -6.94 12.07 6.37
C ASP A 161 -7.62 11.33 7.53
N HIS A 162 -6.96 10.29 8.09
CA HIS A 162 -7.55 9.40 9.10
C HIS A 162 -6.76 9.37 10.40
N LYS A 163 -7.49 9.29 11.53
CA LYS A 163 -6.92 9.14 12.87
C LYS A 163 -6.98 7.68 13.32
N VAL A 164 -5.83 7.03 13.40
CA VAL A 164 -5.72 5.64 13.90
C VAL A 164 -5.28 5.59 15.36
N LYS A 165 -5.92 4.75 16.16
CA LYS A 165 -5.53 4.52 17.57
C LYS A 165 -4.20 3.75 17.61
N ARG A 166 -3.35 4.08 18.58
CA ARG A 166 -2.01 3.47 18.72
C ARG A 166 -2.01 1.95 18.86
N LYS A 167 -3.04 1.37 19.47
CA LYS A 167 -3.14 -0.08 19.60
C LYS A 167 -3.32 -0.78 18.25
N TYR A 168 -3.76 -0.06 17.22
CA TYR A 168 -4.09 -0.60 15.90
C TYR A 168 -3.00 -0.39 14.84
N VAL A 169 -1.77 -0.09 15.27
CA VAL A 169 -0.67 0.21 14.35
C VAL A 169 -0.20 -1.03 13.59
N ALA A 170 -0.36 -2.22 14.17
CA ALA A 170 0.05 -3.48 13.56
C ALA A 170 -0.90 -3.89 12.43
N GLU A 171 -2.20 -3.78 12.69
CA GLU A 171 -3.29 -4.04 11.77
C GLU A 171 -3.20 -3.13 10.54
N LEU A 172 -2.98 -1.83 10.76
CA LEU A 172 -2.76 -0.88 9.67
C LEU A 172 -1.53 -1.23 8.84
N ALA A 173 -0.42 -1.61 9.49
CA ALA A 173 0.81 -1.96 8.80
C ALA A 173 0.67 -3.25 7.97
N LEU A 174 0.02 -4.27 8.52
CA LEU A 174 -0.23 -5.53 7.84
C LEU A 174 -1.22 -5.34 6.69
N ALA A 175 -2.26 -4.53 6.88
CA ALA A 175 -3.22 -4.19 5.83
C ALA A 175 -2.56 -3.44 4.68
N ALA A 176 -1.72 -2.45 4.97
CA ALA A 176 -0.95 -1.73 3.95
C ALA A 176 0.00 -2.65 3.20
N LEU A 177 0.66 -3.58 3.90
CA LEU A 177 1.51 -4.59 3.29
C LEU A 177 0.72 -5.51 2.34
N ARG A 178 -0.48 -5.96 2.76
CA ARG A 178 -1.35 -6.78 1.92
C ARG A 178 -1.83 -6.02 0.68
N VAL A 179 -2.27 -4.78 0.83
CA VAL A 179 -2.71 -3.94 -0.30
C VAL A 179 -1.57 -3.64 -1.26
N ALA A 180 -0.38 -3.31 -0.77
CA ALA A 180 0.79 -3.11 -1.61
C ALA A 180 1.18 -4.42 -2.32
N SER A 181 1.14 -5.57 -1.62
CA SER A 181 1.45 -6.88 -2.22
C SER A 181 0.52 -7.20 -3.39
N ALA A 182 -0.76 -6.83 -3.28
CA ALA A 182 -1.73 -6.95 -4.37
C ALA A 182 -1.37 -6.09 -5.58
N ARG A 183 -0.93 -4.83 -5.38
CA ARG A 183 -0.57 -3.91 -6.48
C ARG A 183 0.58 -4.42 -7.35
N ILE A 184 1.51 -5.15 -6.74
CA ILE A 184 2.70 -5.69 -7.42
C ILE A 184 2.61 -7.20 -7.72
N ALA A 185 1.46 -7.82 -7.46
CA ALA A 185 1.25 -9.27 -7.57
C ALA A 185 2.26 -10.12 -6.77
N TYR A 186 2.59 -9.67 -5.55
CA TYR A 186 3.44 -10.40 -4.61
C TYR A 186 2.59 -11.24 -3.66
N LYS A 187 2.90 -12.53 -3.53
CA LYS A 187 2.18 -13.42 -2.62
C LYS A 187 2.79 -13.38 -1.21
N LEU A 188 1.96 -13.08 -0.21
CA LEU A 188 2.34 -13.22 1.19
C LEU A 188 2.23 -14.69 1.63
N ASP A 189 3.01 -15.07 2.62
CA ASP A 189 2.96 -16.42 3.20
C ASP A 189 1.69 -16.59 4.04
N ASP A 190 0.72 -17.30 3.49
CA ASP A 190 -0.60 -17.50 4.10
C ASP A 190 -0.54 -18.29 5.41
N VAL A 191 0.46 -19.16 5.59
CA VAL A 191 0.65 -19.92 6.83
C VAL A 191 1.03 -18.96 7.94
N LYS A 192 2.04 -18.12 7.69
CA LYS A 192 2.47 -17.10 8.66
C LYS A 192 1.38 -16.07 8.93
N LEU A 193 0.58 -15.73 7.93
CA LEU A 193 -0.54 -14.82 8.11
C LEU A 193 -1.58 -15.40 9.08
N LYS A 194 -1.92 -16.68 8.94
CA LYS A 194 -2.83 -17.37 9.87
C LYS A 194 -2.26 -17.44 11.28
N MET A 195 -0.98 -17.80 11.42
CA MET A 195 -0.30 -17.84 12.72
C MET A 195 -0.37 -16.50 13.46
N LEU A 196 -0.24 -15.37 12.75
CA LEU A 196 -0.38 -14.04 13.37
C LEU A 196 -1.75 -13.78 13.99
N PHE A 197 -2.81 -14.34 13.40
CA PHE A 197 -4.17 -14.23 13.94
C PHE A 197 -4.40 -15.21 15.09
N GLU A 198 -3.89 -16.44 14.96
CA GLU A 198 -3.97 -17.47 16.01
C GLU A 198 -3.22 -17.05 17.28
N ASP A 199 -2.06 -16.40 17.15
CA ASP A 199 -1.27 -15.88 18.27
C ASP A 199 -1.81 -14.56 18.86
N GLU A 200 -2.97 -14.08 18.37
CA GLU A 200 -3.58 -12.80 18.76
C GLU A 200 -2.64 -11.58 18.63
N LEU A 201 -1.62 -11.68 17.77
CA LEU A 201 -0.64 -10.60 17.53
C LEU A 201 -1.24 -9.46 16.69
N VAL A 202 -2.33 -9.75 15.99
CA VAL A 202 -3.08 -8.83 15.13
C VAL A 202 -4.56 -9.08 15.31
N ASP A 203 -5.33 -8.01 15.58
CA ASP A 203 -6.79 -8.07 15.60
C ASP A 203 -7.32 -8.26 14.18
N GLU A 204 -7.86 -9.45 13.90
CA GLU A 204 -8.32 -9.83 12.56
C GLU A 204 -9.45 -8.93 12.05
N ALA A 205 -10.39 -8.54 12.91
CA ALA A 205 -11.52 -7.71 12.53
C ALA A 205 -11.04 -6.30 12.12
N MET A 206 -10.12 -5.73 12.90
CA MET A 206 -9.52 -4.43 12.60
C MET A 206 -8.58 -4.47 11.38
N TYR A 207 -7.83 -5.55 11.21
CA TYR A 207 -7.04 -5.79 10.00
C TYR A 207 -7.92 -5.79 8.74
N ARG A 208 -9.02 -6.56 8.76
CA ARG A 208 -9.99 -6.61 7.64
C ARG A 208 -10.61 -5.24 7.36
N HIS A 209 -10.92 -4.47 8.41
CA HIS A 209 -11.41 -3.11 8.26
C HIS A 209 -10.39 -2.21 7.54
N PHE A 210 -9.11 -2.20 7.96
CA PHE A 210 -8.10 -1.39 7.29
C PHE A 210 -7.82 -1.84 5.86
N ILE A 211 -7.87 -3.14 5.57
CA ILE A 211 -7.77 -3.61 4.18
C ILE A 211 -8.86 -2.98 3.33
N ALA A 212 -10.12 -3.00 3.79
CA ALA A 212 -11.22 -2.45 3.03
C ALA A 212 -11.06 -0.94 2.80
N GLU A 213 -10.58 -0.18 3.79
CA GLU A 213 -10.35 1.25 3.64
C GLU A 213 -9.20 1.58 2.69
N LEU A 214 -8.05 0.90 2.87
CA LEU A 214 -6.90 1.12 2.01
C LEU A 214 -7.17 0.66 0.57
N ALA A 215 -7.88 -0.45 0.37
CA ALA A 215 -8.28 -0.90 -0.95
C ALA A 215 -9.16 0.13 -1.66
N LYS A 216 -10.14 0.74 -0.97
CA LYS A 216 -11.00 1.79 -1.56
C LYS A 216 -10.22 3.01 -2.02
N GLN A 217 -9.12 3.34 -1.34
CA GLN A 217 -8.37 4.56 -1.60
C GLN A 217 -7.25 4.37 -2.62
N PHE A 218 -6.66 3.16 -2.71
CA PHE A 218 -5.39 2.95 -3.40
C PHE A 218 -5.36 1.81 -4.43
N LEU A 219 -6.47 1.09 -4.61
CA LEU A 219 -6.67 0.09 -5.68
C LEU A 219 -7.74 0.59 -6.67
#